data_AF-A0A6N9IXT6-F1
#
_entry.id   AF-A0A6N9IXT6-F1
#
_cell.length_a   1.000
_cell.length_b   1.000
_cell.length_c   1.000
_cell.angle_alpha   90.00
_cell.angle_beta   90.00
_cell.angle_gamma   90.00
#
_symmetry.space_group_name_H-M   'P 1'
#
loop_
_entity.id
_entity.type
_entity.pdbx_description
1 polymer ?
#
loop_
_entity_poly.entity_id
_entity_poly.type
_entity_poly.pdbx_seq_one_letter_code
_entity_poly.pdbx_strand_id
1 'polypeptide(L)'
;MKELSNLAISSNEKREQRIMLLRAKYNDEKYNTIEDVVNDTGYTAKTVCKWAIDGDIPLIDTNSQTIVPITFENKRVINMHKRQEHINQLRKLFYSKQAITSKSCAKKMRYPEKTIIKWAFLDKIPLLLPNGKPVVPLTEENKPDWI
;
A
#
# COMPACT_ATOMS: atom_id res chain seq x y z
N MET A 1 -16.13 -25.06 30.88
CA MET A 1 -16.87 -24.35 29.80
C MET A 1 -16.59 -22.84 29.75
N LYS A 2 -16.41 -22.14 30.88
CA LYS A 2 -16.23 -20.67 30.93
C LYS A 2 -14.89 -20.15 30.34
N GLU A 3 -13.82 -20.95 30.40
CA GLU A 3 -12.51 -20.54 29.85
C GLU A 3 -12.43 -20.71 28.33
N LEU A 4 -13.01 -21.79 27.78
CA LEU A 4 -13.05 -22.03 26.34
C LEU A 4 -13.89 -20.97 25.61
N SER A 5 -15.00 -20.51 26.22
CA SER A 5 -15.79 -19.41 25.68
C SER A 5 -15.01 -18.10 25.66
N ASN A 6 -14.24 -17.80 26.71
CA ASN A 6 -13.43 -16.58 26.79
C ASN A 6 -12.28 -16.56 25.79
N LEU A 7 -11.64 -17.71 25.55
CA LEU A 7 -10.58 -17.85 24.53
C LEU A 7 -11.12 -17.69 23.11
N ALA A 8 -12.31 -18.23 22.82
CA ALA A 8 -12.96 -18.10 21.53
C ALA A 8 -13.34 -16.63 21.23
N ILE A 9 -13.87 -15.92 22.23
CA ILE A 9 -14.21 -14.49 22.12
C ILE A 9 -12.95 -13.66 21.82
N SER A 10 -11.88 -13.82 22.61
CA SER A 10 -10.63 -13.08 22.41
C SER A 10 -9.97 -13.36 21.04
N SER A 11 -10.12 -14.57 20.52
CA SER A 11 -9.61 -14.95 19.19
C SER A 11 -10.38 -14.24 18.06
N ASN A 12 -11.72 -14.16 18.18
CA ASN A 12 -12.57 -13.49 17.20
C ASN A 12 -12.31 -11.97 17.18
N GLU A 13 -12.20 -11.33 18.34
CA GLU A 13 -11.88 -9.90 18.44
C GLU A 13 -10.55 -9.56 17.74
N LYS A 14 -9.51 -10.38 17.95
CA LYS A 14 -8.22 -10.20 17.28
C LYS A 14 -8.33 -10.35 15.77
N ARG A 15 -9.19 -11.25 15.27
CA ARG A 15 -9.44 -11.42 13.84
C ARG A 15 -10.14 -10.19 13.26
N GLU A 16 -11.17 -9.68 13.92
CA GLU A 16 -11.89 -8.47 13.48
C GLU A 16 -10.98 -7.26 13.45
N GLN A 17 -10.17 -7.04 14.49
CA GLN A 17 -9.17 -5.96 14.50
C GLN A 17 -8.19 -6.05 13.34
N ARG A 18 -7.75 -7.26 12.97
CA ARG A 18 -6.87 -7.47 11.81
C ARG A 18 -7.55 -7.17 10.50
N ILE A 19 -8.83 -7.54 10.35
CA ILE A 19 -9.62 -7.23 9.15
C ILE A 19 -9.82 -5.70 9.03
N MET A 20 -10.14 -5.01 10.13
CA MET A 20 -10.24 -3.55 10.15
C MET A 20 -8.92 -2.87 9.76
N LEU A 21 -7.79 -3.36 10.29
CA LEU A 21 -6.47 -2.86 9.92
C LEU A 21 -6.14 -3.13 8.45
N LEU A 22 -6.47 -4.32 7.94
CA LEU A 22 -6.30 -4.70 6.54
C LEU A 22 -7.09 -3.75 5.63
N ARG A 23 -8.35 -3.45 5.98
CA ARG A 23 -9.20 -2.48 5.26
C ARG A 23 -8.61 -1.08 5.30
N ALA A 24 -8.16 -0.62 6.47
CA ALA A 24 -7.56 0.70 6.63
C ALA A 24 -6.30 0.86 5.75
N LYS A 25 -5.41 -0.13 5.77
CA LYS A 25 -4.18 -0.13 4.94
C LYS A 25 -4.46 -0.35 3.45
N TYR A 26 -5.52 -1.06 3.10
CA TYR A 26 -6.00 -1.15 1.72
C TYR A 26 -6.47 0.22 1.20
N ASN A 27 -7.26 0.94 2.00
CA ASN A 27 -7.75 2.28 1.69
C ASN A 27 -6.61 3.32 1.62
N ASP A 28 -5.55 3.12 2.41
CA ASP A 28 -4.32 3.93 2.38
C ASP A 28 -3.35 3.53 1.26
N GLU A 29 -3.73 2.62 0.37
CA GLU A 29 -2.91 2.12 -0.76
C GLU A 29 -1.61 1.41 -0.37
N LYS A 30 -1.44 1.12 0.94
CA LYS A 30 -0.33 0.34 1.47
C LYS A 30 -0.45 -1.13 1.10
N TYR A 31 -1.67 -1.66 1.08
CA TYR A 31 -1.94 -3.04 0.66
C TYR A 31 -2.77 -3.05 -0.62
N ASN A 32 -2.18 -3.55 -1.70
CA ASN A 32 -2.84 -3.73 -2.99
C ASN A 32 -2.95 -5.21 -3.34
N THR A 33 -1.92 -5.97 -2.99
CA THR A 33 -1.82 -7.40 -3.20
C THR A 33 -1.78 -8.14 -1.87
N ILE A 34 -2.02 -9.45 -1.89
CA ILE A 34 -1.74 -10.33 -0.75
C ILE A 34 -0.27 -10.22 -0.34
N GLU A 35 0.62 -10.16 -1.33
CA GLU A 35 2.07 -10.10 -1.14
C GLU A 35 2.51 -8.85 -0.38
N ASP A 36 1.84 -7.71 -0.60
CA ASP A 36 2.11 -6.48 0.19
C ASP A 36 1.85 -6.70 1.69
N VAL A 37 0.79 -7.45 2.01
CA VAL A 37 0.41 -7.76 3.40
C VAL A 37 1.37 -8.78 3.99
N VAL A 38 1.70 -9.84 3.24
CA VAL A 38 2.66 -10.87 3.66
C VAL A 38 4.01 -10.24 3.99
N ASN A 39 4.51 -9.36 3.13
CA ASN A 39 5.80 -8.70 3.33
C ASN A 39 5.81 -7.71 4.51
N ASP A 40 4.69 -7.03 4.81
CA ASP A 40 4.62 -6.07 5.93
C ASP A 40 4.34 -6.77 7.28
N THR A 41 3.74 -7.96 7.28
CA THR A 41 3.23 -8.61 8.51
C THR A 41 3.86 -9.96 8.84
N GLY A 42 4.44 -10.68 7.86
CA GLY A 42 4.96 -12.04 8.02
C GLY A 42 3.89 -13.14 8.09
N TYR A 43 2.61 -12.81 7.97
CA TYR A 43 1.56 -13.83 7.91
C TYR A 43 1.59 -14.59 6.58
N THR A 44 1.09 -15.82 6.59
CA THR A 44 0.99 -16.62 5.36
C THR A 44 -0.07 -16.07 4.42
N ALA A 45 0.16 -16.21 3.11
CA ALA A 45 -0.81 -15.81 2.07
C ALA A 45 -2.20 -16.42 2.29
N LYS A 46 -2.29 -17.68 2.74
CA LYS A 46 -3.55 -18.36 3.09
C LYS A 46 -4.31 -17.62 4.21
N THR A 47 -3.58 -17.16 5.23
CA THR A 47 -4.18 -16.42 6.36
C THR A 47 -4.70 -15.07 5.90
N VAL A 48 -3.90 -14.34 5.11
CA VAL A 48 -4.30 -13.04 4.54
C VAL A 48 -5.50 -13.18 3.62
N CYS A 49 -5.51 -14.20 2.76
CA CYS A 49 -6.62 -14.50 1.86
C CYS A 49 -7.92 -14.71 2.65
N LYS A 50 -7.86 -15.47 3.76
CA LYS A 50 -9.02 -15.64 4.64
C LYS A 50 -9.52 -14.30 5.19
N TRP A 51 -8.64 -13.44 5.71
CA TRP A 51 -9.05 -12.12 6.20
C TRP A 51 -9.61 -11.21 5.10
N ALA A 52 -9.07 -11.28 3.89
CA ALA A 52 -9.57 -10.55 2.75
C ALA A 52 -10.99 -11.01 2.37
N ILE A 53 -11.25 -12.31 2.35
CA ILE A 53 -12.59 -12.87 2.11
C ILE A 53 -13.55 -12.45 3.23
N ASP A 54 -13.15 -12.65 4.49
CA ASP A 54 -13.99 -12.34 5.66
C ASP A 54 -14.34 -10.85 5.74
N GLY A 55 -13.41 -9.97 5.34
CA GLY A 55 -13.58 -8.52 5.36
C GLY A 55 -14.10 -7.93 4.06
N ASP A 56 -14.43 -8.78 3.08
CA ASP A 56 -14.83 -8.40 1.72
C ASP A 56 -13.84 -7.43 1.06
N ILE A 57 -12.53 -7.64 1.22
CA ILE A 57 -11.47 -6.72 0.76
C ILE A 57 -10.88 -7.25 -0.56
N PRO A 58 -11.05 -6.53 -1.70
CA PRO A 58 -10.58 -6.99 -3.00
C PRO A 58 -9.07 -6.74 -3.18
N LEU A 59 -8.26 -7.46 -2.41
CA LEU A 59 -6.81 -7.57 -2.63
C LEU A 59 -6.53 -8.43 -3.87
N ILE A 60 -5.43 -8.13 -4.54
CA ILE A 60 -4.97 -8.86 -5.72
C ILE A 60 -4.12 -10.07 -5.28
N ASP A 61 -4.38 -11.23 -5.85
CA ASP A 61 -3.65 -12.48 -5.62
C ASP A 61 -2.40 -12.61 -6.52
N THR A 62 -1.73 -13.75 -6.45
CA THR A 62 -0.55 -14.05 -7.27
C THR A 62 -0.86 -14.21 -8.76
N ASN A 63 -2.12 -14.46 -9.11
CA ASN A 63 -2.59 -14.61 -10.49
C ASN A 63 -3.14 -13.30 -11.06
N SER A 64 -2.92 -12.17 -10.37
CA SER A 64 -3.46 -10.86 -10.73
C SER A 64 -4.99 -10.79 -10.72
N GLN A 65 -5.66 -11.65 -9.94
CA GLN A 65 -7.10 -11.65 -9.74
C GLN A 65 -7.45 -11.09 -8.38
N THR A 66 -8.63 -10.48 -8.25
CA THR A 66 -9.12 -10.01 -6.96
C THR A 66 -9.67 -11.18 -6.14
N ILE A 67 -9.27 -11.29 -4.88
CA ILE A 67 -9.70 -12.37 -3.98
C ILE A 67 -11.21 -12.42 -3.75
N VAL A 68 -11.84 -11.24 -3.74
CA VAL A 68 -13.30 -11.10 -3.81
C VAL A 68 -13.64 -10.18 -4.98
N PRO A 69 -14.81 -10.35 -5.64
CA PRO A 69 -15.25 -9.44 -6.69
C PRO A 69 -15.33 -7.99 -6.19
N ILE A 70 -15.00 -7.02 -7.03
CA ILE A 70 -15.15 -5.60 -6.68
C ILE A 70 -16.63 -5.20 -6.81
N THR A 71 -17.18 -4.63 -5.75
CA THR A 71 -18.54 -4.09 -5.67
C THR A 71 -18.51 -2.60 -5.32
N PHE A 72 -19.67 -1.94 -5.29
CA PHE A 72 -19.75 -0.53 -4.91
C PHE A 72 -19.37 -0.30 -3.43
N GLU A 73 -19.69 -1.27 -2.58
CA GLU A 73 -19.54 -1.26 -1.13
C GLU A 73 -18.10 -1.55 -0.72
N ASN A 74 -17.44 -2.44 -1.47
CA ASN A 74 -16.17 -3.01 -1.07
C ASN A 74 -14.96 -2.39 -1.78
N LYS A 75 -15.21 -1.59 -2.83
CA LYS A 75 -14.17 -0.86 -3.55
C LYS A 75 -13.38 0.04 -2.61
N ARG A 76 -12.14 0.30 -2.99
CA ARG A 76 -11.24 1.16 -2.22
C ARG A 76 -11.82 2.56 -2.03
N VAL A 77 -11.79 3.04 -0.79
CA VAL A 77 -12.13 4.43 -0.44
C VAL A 77 -10.84 5.15 -0.06
N ILE A 78 -10.33 5.97 -0.96
CA ILE A 78 -9.08 6.71 -0.75
C ILE A 78 -9.36 8.00 0.02
N ASN A 79 -8.59 8.21 1.09
CA ASN A 79 -8.52 9.53 1.72
C ASN A 79 -7.54 10.43 0.95
N MET A 80 -8.06 11.42 0.23
CA MET A 80 -7.26 12.30 -0.62
C MET A 80 -6.28 13.17 0.18
N HIS A 81 -6.63 13.56 1.41
CA HIS A 81 -5.74 14.33 2.26
C HIS A 81 -4.51 13.52 2.65
N LYS A 82 -4.70 12.29 3.16
CA LYS A 82 -3.59 11.38 3.50
C LYS A 82 -2.71 11.05 2.30
N ARG A 83 -3.32 10.79 1.13
CA ARG A 83 -2.55 10.60 -0.11
C ARG A 83 -1.66 11.80 -0.39
N GLN A 84 -2.18 13.02 -0.27
CA GLN A 84 -1.39 14.21 -0.50
C GLN A 84 -0.25 14.36 0.52
N GLU A 85 -0.47 14.01 1.79
CA GLU A 85 0.59 13.97 2.80
C GLU A 85 1.71 12.99 2.40
N HIS A 86 1.35 11.78 1.95
CA HIS A 86 2.33 10.79 1.47
C HIS A 86 3.09 11.29 0.23
N ILE A 87 2.39 11.92 -0.72
CA ILE A 87 3.00 12.54 -1.90
C ILE A 87 3.99 13.65 -1.49
N ASN A 88 3.62 14.50 -0.53
CA ASN A 88 4.50 15.55 -0.03
C ASN A 88 5.75 14.98 0.64
N GLN A 89 5.63 13.86 1.37
CA GLN A 89 6.77 13.13 1.92
C GLN A 89 7.67 12.56 0.81
N LEU A 90 7.08 11.96 -0.22
CA LEU A 90 7.81 11.43 -1.38
C LEU A 90 8.58 12.55 -2.10
N ARG A 91 7.91 13.69 -2.34
CA ARG A 91 8.50 14.90 -2.90
C ARG A 91 9.70 15.35 -2.07
N LYS A 92 9.54 15.48 -0.75
CA LYS A 92 10.64 15.84 0.15
C LYS A 92 11.83 14.89 0.02
N LEU A 93 11.60 13.57 0.03
CA LEU A 93 12.66 12.57 -0.12
C LEU A 93 13.45 12.73 -1.43
N PHE A 94 12.75 12.97 -2.54
CA PHE A 94 13.37 13.14 -3.84
C PHE A 94 14.14 14.45 -3.98
N TYR A 95 13.47 15.58 -3.74
CA TYR A 95 14.08 16.91 -3.95
C TYR A 95 15.20 17.19 -2.94
N SER A 96 15.18 16.59 -1.74
CA SER A 96 16.30 16.67 -0.81
C SER A 96 17.39 15.60 -1.05
N LYS A 97 17.35 14.90 -2.19
CA LYS A 97 18.32 13.84 -2.59
C LYS A 97 18.45 12.69 -1.58
N GLN A 98 17.46 12.48 -0.71
CA GLN A 98 17.47 11.39 0.27
C GLN A 98 17.14 10.04 -0.35
N ALA A 99 16.37 10.01 -1.43
CA ALA A 99 16.06 8.83 -2.23
C ALA A 99 15.65 9.27 -3.64
N ILE A 100 16.32 8.73 -4.67
CA ILE A 100 16.14 9.17 -6.07
C ILE A 100 15.37 8.12 -6.90
N THR A 101 15.51 6.84 -6.56
CA THR A 101 14.87 5.75 -7.31
C THR A 101 13.54 5.34 -6.66
N SER A 102 12.60 4.81 -7.47
CA SER A 102 11.33 4.23 -7.01
C SER A 102 11.55 3.19 -5.90
N LYS A 103 12.53 2.29 -6.07
CA LYS A 103 12.91 1.29 -5.06
C LYS A 103 13.39 1.91 -3.74
N SER A 104 14.27 2.91 -3.82
CA SER A 104 14.80 3.55 -2.60
C SER A 104 13.70 4.32 -1.84
N CYS A 105 12.80 4.99 -2.56
CA CYS A 105 11.65 5.68 -1.98
C CYS A 105 10.68 4.68 -1.33
N ALA A 106 10.35 3.58 -2.03
CA ALA A 106 9.51 2.51 -1.51
C ALA A 106 10.05 1.94 -0.19
N LYS A 107 11.36 1.67 -0.15
CA LYS A 107 12.04 1.19 1.06
C LYS A 107 11.96 2.19 2.21
N LYS A 108 12.20 3.48 1.95
CA LYS A 108 12.18 4.52 3.00
C LYS A 108 10.77 4.77 3.54
N MET A 109 9.78 4.84 2.65
CA MET A 109 8.39 5.10 3.04
C MET A 109 7.66 3.85 3.54
N ARG A 110 8.20 2.65 3.29
CA ARG A 110 7.56 1.35 3.61
C ARG A 110 6.20 1.20 2.92
N TYR A 111 6.16 1.55 1.64
CA TYR A 111 5.04 1.34 0.72
C TYR A 111 5.50 0.50 -0.48
N PRO A 112 4.56 -0.22 -1.15
CA PRO A 112 4.88 -0.95 -2.37
C PRO A 112 5.45 -0.02 -3.45
N GLU A 113 6.43 -0.50 -4.21
CA GLU A 113 7.06 0.30 -5.27
C GLU A 113 6.06 0.79 -6.31
N LYS A 114 5.07 -0.05 -6.67
CA LYS A 114 3.98 0.34 -7.58
C LYS A 114 3.17 1.53 -7.04
N THR A 115 2.92 1.58 -5.73
CA THR A 115 2.22 2.70 -5.07
C THR A 115 3.04 3.98 -5.17
N ILE A 116 4.35 3.90 -4.90
CA ILE A 116 5.27 5.03 -5.03
C ILE A 116 5.32 5.54 -6.47
N ILE A 117 5.41 4.65 -7.47
CA ILE A 117 5.42 5.03 -8.89
C ILE A 117 4.11 5.74 -9.26
N LYS A 118 2.96 5.22 -8.80
CA LYS A 118 1.65 5.85 -9.02
C LYS A 118 1.59 7.26 -8.42
N TRP A 119 2.03 7.44 -7.18
CA TRP A 119 2.07 8.75 -6.52
C TRP A 119 3.03 9.72 -7.21
N ALA A 120 4.21 9.25 -7.62
CA ALA A 120 5.16 10.05 -8.38
C ALA A 120 4.57 10.50 -9.72
N PHE A 121 3.84 9.64 -10.42
CA PHE A 121 3.15 10.00 -11.65
C PHE A 121 2.06 11.06 -11.42
N LEU A 122 1.24 10.92 -10.37
CA LEU A 122 0.16 11.85 -10.03
C LEU A 122 0.67 13.28 -9.76
N ASP A 123 1.84 13.40 -9.12
CA ASP A 123 2.40 14.68 -8.69
C ASP A 123 3.63 15.11 -9.52
N LYS A 124 3.81 14.48 -10.69
CA LYS A 124 4.89 14.74 -11.65
C LYS A 124 6.31 14.70 -11.03
N ILE A 125 6.57 13.81 -10.09
CA ILE A 125 7.90 13.65 -9.45
C ILE A 125 8.77 12.71 -10.33
N PRO A 126 9.90 13.18 -10.89
CA PRO A 126 10.70 12.41 -11.85
C PRO A 126 11.65 11.39 -11.18
N LEU A 127 11.12 10.55 -10.28
CA LEU A 127 11.87 9.44 -9.67
C LEU A 127 12.47 8.52 -10.74
N LEU A 128 13.64 7.95 -10.49
CA LEU A 128 14.24 6.97 -11.41
C LEU A 128 13.66 5.56 -11.21
N LEU A 129 13.19 4.96 -12.30
CA LEU A 129 12.82 3.54 -12.36
C LEU A 129 14.06 2.64 -12.37
N PRO A 130 13.92 1.31 -12.16
CA PRO A 130 15.04 0.37 -12.18
C PRO A 130 15.83 0.35 -13.50
N ASN A 131 15.21 0.76 -14.60
CA ASN A 131 15.85 0.87 -15.93
C ASN A 131 16.57 2.22 -16.14
N GLY A 132 16.66 3.06 -15.10
CA GLY A 132 17.31 4.37 -15.16
C GLY A 132 16.47 5.48 -15.82
N LYS A 133 15.29 5.18 -16.35
CA LYS A 133 14.39 6.19 -16.91
C LYS A 133 13.55 6.84 -15.80
N PRO A 134 13.21 8.13 -15.91
CA PRO A 134 12.36 8.76 -14.91
C PRO A 134 10.90 8.31 -15.07
N VAL A 135 10.14 8.29 -13.98
CA VAL A 135 8.71 7.95 -13.95
C VAL A 135 7.91 8.92 -14.81
N VAL A 136 8.29 10.19 -14.79
CA VAL A 136 7.77 11.24 -15.69
C VAL A 136 8.96 11.99 -16.30
N PRO A 137 8.84 12.54 -17.52
CA PRO A 137 9.90 13.37 -18.10
C PRO A 137 10.26 14.56 -17.19
N LEU A 138 11.54 14.95 -17.23
CA LEU A 138 12.01 16.19 -16.60
C LEU A 138 11.50 17.41 -17.40
N THR A 139 10.99 18.39 -16.69
CA THR A 139 10.53 19.69 -17.17
C THR A 139 11.03 20.77 -16.22
N GLU A 140 10.95 22.05 -16.62
CA GLU A 140 11.32 23.17 -15.74
C GLU A 140 10.52 23.19 -14.43
N GLU A 141 9.30 22.64 -14.41
CA GLU A 141 8.43 22.61 -13.23
C GLU A 141 8.81 21.52 -12.21
N ASN A 142 9.49 20.45 -12.64
CA ASN A 142 9.77 19.29 -11.79
C ASN A 142 11.25 18.91 -11.72
N LYS A 143 12.11 19.72 -12.33
CA LYS A 143 13.55 19.57 -12.27
C LYS A 143 14.04 19.88 -10.85
N PRO A 144 14.72 18.97 -10.17
CA PRO A 144 15.33 19.25 -8.88
C PRO A 144 16.62 20.06 -9.04
N ASP A 145 16.93 20.93 -8.09
CA ASP A 145 18.11 21.81 -8.09
C ASP A 145 19.46 21.07 -8.10
N TRP A 146 19.45 19.77 -7.80
CA TRP A 146 20.65 18.92 -7.75
C TRP A 146 20.97 18.20 -9.06
N ILE A 147 20.22 18.47 -10.15
CA ILE A 147 20.50 18.02 -11.54
C ILE A 147 20.95 19.20 -12.39
#